data_AF-A0A1F8SM17-F1
#
_entry.id   AF-A0A1F8SM17-F1
#
_cell.length_a   1.000
_cell.length_b   1.000
_cell.length_c   1.000
_cell.angle_alpha   90.00
_cell.angle_beta   90.00
_cell.angle_gamma   90.00
#
_symmetry.space_group_name_H-M   'P 1'
#
loop_
_entity.id
_entity.type
_entity.pdbx_description
1 polymer ?
#
loop_
_entity_poly.entity_id
_entity_poly.type
_entity_poly.pdbx_seq_one_letter_code
_entity_poly.pdbx_strand_id
1 'polypeptide(L)'
;MIRYQSFVHFIRGARQPTVYIIGGIVLVIWLLLTPTGILGKADAIGYAVCHRIDARSFHIGVRQLPLCARCTGQYLGAVTGLIFLGVFGKRRSGFPPKGIMGVSILLIIIYAVDGLNSYLSLPQFIKYFPNMPHLYPPLNVLRLFTGTGMGLVIAIVLYPAFWSSVLTNPDIRPAIQDLRTLLVLISLGILVDMLVLTGAEYVLYPVAFIATGGVQLILGMAYTVLWIRLLHKENQFTRLSQIIPMVIGGFMISMVQLALFDLIRFIITGTWDGLILG
;
A
#
# COMPACT_ATOMS: atom_id res chain seq x y z
N MET A 1 -16.45 -13.27 -25.67
CA MET A 1 -17.17 -11.98 -25.58
C MET A 1 -18.43 -12.06 -24.70
N ILE A 2 -19.28 -13.07 -24.85
CA ILE A 2 -20.56 -13.22 -24.10
C ILE A 2 -20.35 -13.31 -22.56
N ARG A 3 -19.34 -14.05 -22.10
CA ARG A 3 -19.01 -14.18 -20.65
C ARG A 3 -18.58 -12.88 -19.98
N TYR A 4 -17.96 -11.95 -20.73
CA TYR A 4 -17.53 -10.65 -20.21
C TYR A 4 -18.72 -9.72 -20.00
N GLN A 5 -19.65 -9.70 -20.96
CA GLN A 5 -20.87 -8.90 -20.83
C GLN A 5 -21.79 -9.42 -19.70
N SER A 6 -21.91 -10.74 -19.51
CA SER A 6 -22.70 -11.31 -18.39
C SER A 6 -22.12 -10.96 -17.02
N PHE A 7 -20.79 -10.97 -16.86
CA PHE A 7 -20.13 -10.57 -15.61
C PHE A 7 -20.32 -9.08 -15.31
N VAL A 8 -20.19 -8.22 -16.33
CA VAL A 8 -20.45 -6.78 -16.21
C VAL A 8 -21.93 -6.52 -15.89
N HIS A 9 -22.87 -7.29 -16.47
CA HIS A 9 -24.30 -7.17 -16.16
C HIS A 9 -24.66 -7.62 -14.74
N PHE A 10 -23.98 -8.64 -14.22
CA PHE A 10 -24.12 -9.09 -12.83
C PHE A 10 -23.62 -8.04 -11.83
N ILE A 11 -22.45 -7.44 -12.08
CA ILE A 11 -21.94 -6.33 -11.26
C ILE A 11 -22.85 -5.09 -11.34
N ARG A 12 -23.43 -4.81 -12.51
CA ARG A 12 -24.46 -3.75 -12.66
C ARG A 12 -25.73 -4.03 -11.86
N GLY A 13 -26.07 -5.31 -11.64
CA GLY A 13 -27.22 -5.75 -10.84
C GLY A 13 -26.96 -5.73 -9.32
N ALA A 14 -25.69 -5.77 -8.89
CA ALA A 14 -25.33 -5.62 -7.49
C ALA A 14 -25.59 -4.18 -7.04
N ARG A 15 -26.74 -3.96 -6.39
CA ARG A 15 -27.06 -2.66 -5.78
C ARG A 15 -25.96 -2.33 -4.76
N GLN A 16 -25.50 -1.07 -4.72
CA GLN A 16 -24.49 -0.60 -3.75
C GLN A 16 -24.69 -1.10 -2.30
N PRO A 17 -25.94 -1.22 -1.77
CA PRO A 17 -26.19 -1.81 -0.46
C PRO A 17 -25.64 -3.23 -0.28
N THR A 18 -25.66 -4.08 -1.32
CA THR A 18 -25.15 -5.45 -1.24
C THR A 18 -23.66 -5.48 -0.95
N VAL A 19 -22.87 -4.59 -1.57
CA VAL A 19 -21.43 -4.48 -1.31
C VAL A 19 -21.17 -4.04 0.12
N TYR A 20 -21.96 -3.11 0.65
CA TYR A 20 -21.83 -2.65 2.02
C TYR A 20 -22.20 -3.73 3.04
N ILE A 21 -23.25 -4.49 2.79
CA ILE A 21 -23.68 -5.59 3.67
C ILE A 21 -22.61 -6.69 3.68
N ILE A 22 -22.18 -7.16 2.51
CA ILE A 22 -21.15 -8.21 2.41
C ILE A 22 -19.84 -7.72 3.04
N GLY A 23 -19.39 -6.51 2.70
CA GLY A 23 -18.18 -5.94 3.27
C GLY A 23 -18.26 -5.77 4.79
N GLY A 24 -19.41 -5.34 5.31
CA GLY A 24 -19.65 -5.22 6.75
C GLY A 24 -19.62 -6.56 7.47
N ILE A 25 -20.27 -7.58 6.91
CA ILE A 25 -20.23 -8.95 7.46
C ILE A 25 -18.79 -9.48 7.46
N VAL A 26 -18.07 -9.33 6.34
CA VAL A 26 -16.67 -9.77 6.25
C VAL A 26 -15.80 -9.03 7.25
N LEU A 27 -15.99 -7.71 7.43
CA LEU A 27 -15.26 -6.94 8.43
C LEU A 27 -15.52 -7.45 9.85
N VAL A 28 -16.78 -7.74 10.21
CA VAL A 28 -17.11 -8.28 11.54
C VAL A 28 -16.48 -9.65 11.74
N ILE A 29 -16.62 -10.56 10.76
CA ILE A 29 -16.00 -11.89 10.82
C ILE A 29 -14.47 -11.76 10.94
N TRP A 30 -13.86 -10.91 10.13
CA TRP A 30 -12.42 -10.66 10.15
C TRP A 30 -11.97 -10.13 11.51
N LEU A 31 -12.71 -9.20 12.13
CA LEU A 31 -12.40 -8.69 13.46
C LEU A 31 -12.51 -9.76 14.55
N LEU A 32 -13.42 -10.72 14.42
CA LEU A 32 -13.61 -11.81 15.38
C LEU A 32 -12.56 -12.93 15.23
N LEU A 33 -12.13 -13.23 14.00
CA LEU A 33 -11.27 -14.38 13.69
C LEU A 33 -9.76 -14.06 13.64
N THR A 34 -9.39 -12.78 13.50
CA THR A 34 -7.97 -12.37 13.48
C THR A 34 -7.39 -12.20 14.89
N PRO A 35 -6.06 -12.18 15.06
CA PRO A 35 -5.40 -12.00 16.36
C PRO A 35 -5.96 -10.83 17.17
N THR A 36 -6.03 -11.00 18.49
CA THR A 36 -6.64 -10.04 19.41
C THR A 36 -5.78 -8.79 19.61
N GLY A 37 -6.41 -7.71 20.07
CA GLY A 37 -5.75 -6.42 20.30
C GLY A 37 -5.50 -5.63 19.01
N ILE A 38 -5.27 -4.32 19.16
CA ILE A 38 -5.12 -3.40 18.01
C ILE A 38 -3.88 -3.77 17.18
N LEU A 39 -2.77 -4.13 17.85
CA LEU A 39 -1.58 -4.62 17.17
C LEU A 39 -1.77 -6.00 16.51
N GLY A 40 -2.65 -6.85 17.04
CA GLY A 40 -3.03 -8.11 16.39
C GLY A 40 -3.80 -7.88 15.08
N LYS A 41 -4.65 -6.85 15.03
CA LYS A 41 -5.32 -6.44 13.77
C LYS A 41 -4.33 -5.83 12.78
N ALA A 42 -3.39 -5.03 13.26
CA ALA A 42 -2.32 -4.51 12.42
C ALA A 42 -1.48 -5.66 11.82
N ASP A 43 -1.15 -6.66 12.64
CA ASP A 43 -0.46 -7.87 12.22
C ASP A 43 -1.24 -8.67 11.18
N ALA A 44 -2.56 -8.79 11.31
CA ALA A 44 -3.40 -9.46 10.30
C ALA A 44 -3.37 -8.70 8.97
N ILE A 45 -3.51 -7.37 8.97
CA ILE A 45 -3.35 -6.57 7.75
C ILE A 45 -1.96 -6.79 7.13
N GLY A 46 -0.91 -6.78 7.96
CA GLY A 46 0.44 -7.07 7.53
C GLY A 46 0.60 -8.49 6.98
N TYR A 47 -0.04 -9.47 7.60
CA TYR A 47 -0.07 -10.85 7.18
C TYR A 47 -0.76 -11.02 5.82
N ALA A 48 -1.78 -10.24 5.47
CA ALA A 48 -2.38 -10.30 4.12
C ALA A 48 -1.40 -9.89 3.01
N VAL A 49 -0.56 -8.86 3.25
CA VAL A 49 0.19 -8.17 2.17
C VAL A 49 1.71 -8.29 2.25
N CYS A 50 2.24 -8.75 3.38
CA CYS A 50 3.67 -8.83 3.64
C CYS A 50 4.06 -10.26 4.05
N HIS A 51 5.28 -10.66 3.69
CA HIS A 51 5.81 -11.96 4.08
C HIS A 51 6.12 -12.07 5.58
N ARG A 52 6.27 -10.93 6.28
CA ARG A 52 6.61 -10.84 7.72
C ARG A 52 7.77 -11.76 8.14
N ILE A 53 8.86 -11.77 7.35
CA ILE A 53 10.07 -12.51 7.74
C ILE A 53 10.75 -11.74 8.88
N ASP A 54 10.92 -12.40 10.02
CA ASP A 54 11.39 -11.78 11.27
C ASP A 54 12.71 -11.02 11.09
N ALA A 55 13.76 -11.69 10.58
CA ALA A 55 15.09 -11.10 10.31
C ALA A 55 15.07 -9.90 9.33
N ARG A 56 13.98 -9.70 8.59
CA ARG A 56 13.81 -8.62 7.61
C ARG A 56 12.91 -7.50 8.13
N SER A 57 12.60 -7.51 9.42
CA SER A 57 11.65 -6.61 10.06
C SER A 57 12.33 -5.80 11.14
N PHE A 58 11.70 -4.71 11.54
CA PHE A 58 12.06 -3.99 12.76
C PHE A 58 11.21 -4.52 13.92
N HIS A 59 11.65 -4.28 15.15
CA HIS A 59 11.05 -4.84 16.35
C HIS A 59 10.84 -3.77 17.42
N ILE A 60 9.75 -3.91 18.18
CA ILE A 60 9.48 -3.20 19.43
C ILE A 60 9.78 -4.19 20.56
N GLY A 61 10.95 -4.06 21.18
CA GLY A 61 11.48 -5.10 22.07
C GLY A 61 11.58 -6.45 21.33
N VAL A 62 10.88 -7.47 21.82
CA VAL A 62 10.83 -8.81 21.18
C VAL A 62 9.75 -8.94 20.10
N ARG A 63 8.90 -7.92 19.93
CA ARG A 63 7.76 -7.97 19.03
C ARG A 63 8.12 -7.46 17.64
N GLN A 64 8.04 -8.32 16.63
CA GLN A 64 8.13 -7.92 15.23
C GLN A 64 7.05 -6.88 14.87
N LEU A 65 7.41 -5.86 14.11
CA LEU A 65 6.42 -4.96 13.51
C LEU A 65 5.44 -5.72 12.60
N PRO A 66 4.24 -5.16 12.35
CA PRO A 66 3.27 -5.78 11.45
C PRO A 66 3.77 -5.98 10.01
N LEU A 67 4.75 -5.17 9.58
CA LEU A 67 5.30 -5.17 8.24
C LEU A 67 6.83 -5.29 8.30
N CYS A 68 7.42 -5.98 7.30
CA CYS A 68 8.87 -6.03 7.15
C CYS A 68 9.44 -4.65 6.80
N ALA A 69 10.75 -4.46 6.97
CA ALA A 69 11.42 -3.17 6.76
C ALA A 69 11.08 -2.52 5.41
N ARG A 70 11.00 -3.33 4.33
CA ARG A 70 10.63 -2.85 2.99
C ARG A 70 9.18 -2.39 2.91
N CYS A 71 8.25 -3.21 3.40
CA CYS A 71 6.84 -2.86 3.38
C CYS A 71 6.56 -1.67 4.29
N THR A 72 7.21 -1.58 5.45
CA THR A 72 7.16 -0.41 6.34
C THR A 72 7.55 0.85 5.58
N GLY A 73 8.70 0.86 4.89
CA GLY A 73 9.11 1.98 4.04
C GLY A 73 8.08 2.28 2.96
N GLN A 74 7.62 1.28 2.21
CA GLN A 74 6.63 1.47 1.13
C GLN A 74 5.35 2.15 1.60
N TYR A 75 4.76 1.69 2.70
CA TYR A 75 3.51 2.26 3.17
C TYR A 75 3.71 3.60 3.90
N LEU A 76 4.82 3.80 4.63
CA LEU A 76 5.18 5.10 5.20
C LEU A 76 5.45 6.15 4.12
N GLY A 77 6.22 5.80 3.09
CA GLY A 77 6.49 6.66 1.94
C GLY A 77 5.21 7.03 1.21
N ALA A 78 4.32 6.08 0.96
CA ALA A 78 3.04 6.37 0.33
C ALA A 78 2.15 7.28 1.17
N VAL A 79 2.04 7.04 2.48
CA VAL A 79 1.27 7.92 3.38
C VAL A 79 1.89 9.32 3.42
N THR A 80 3.22 9.42 3.54
CA THR A 80 3.94 10.70 3.52
C THR A 80 3.67 11.47 2.23
N GLY A 81 3.76 10.80 1.08
CA GLY A 81 3.45 11.39 -0.22
C GLY A 81 1.99 11.81 -0.36
N LEU A 82 1.04 10.98 0.08
CA LEU A 82 -0.38 11.32 0.02
C LEU A 82 -0.74 12.48 0.94
N ILE A 83 -0.15 12.58 2.13
CA ILE A 83 -0.33 13.73 3.04
C ILE A 83 0.26 14.98 2.40
N PHE A 84 1.50 14.91 1.92
CA PHE A 84 2.17 16.04 1.27
C PHE A 84 1.34 16.56 0.07
N LEU A 85 0.90 15.67 -0.81
CA LEU A 85 0.05 16.03 -1.95
C LEU A 85 -1.34 16.47 -1.52
N GLY A 86 -1.90 15.92 -0.44
CA GLY A 86 -3.15 16.36 0.18
C GLY A 86 -3.10 17.83 0.60
N VAL A 87 -1.99 18.26 1.19
CA VAL A 87 -1.77 19.63 1.68
C VAL A 87 -1.38 20.58 0.54
N PHE A 88 -0.41 20.21 -0.30
CA PHE A 88 0.20 21.12 -1.28
C PHE A 88 -0.27 20.91 -2.72
N GLY A 89 -0.79 19.72 -3.05
CA GLY A 89 -1.18 19.33 -4.41
C GLY A 89 -2.52 19.91 -4.88
N LYS A 90 -3.30 20.54 -4.00
CA LYS A 90 -4.54 21.27 -4.35
C LYS A 90 -5.54 20.48 -5.22
N ARG A 91 -5.60 19.14 -5.04
CA ARG A 91 -6.48 18.22 -5.80
C ARG A 91 -6.23 18.23 -7.32
N ARG A 92 -5.03 18.65 -7.72
CA ARG A 92 -4.58 18.61 -9.10
C ARG A 92 -4.47 17.19 -9.60
N SER A 93 -4.99 16.94 -10.79
CA SER A 93 -5.17 15.62 -11.37
C SER A 93 -4.18 15.31 -12.49
N GLY A 94 -3.33 16.27 -12.85
CA GLY A 94 -2.31 16.07 -13.88
C GLY A 94 -1.21 15.14 -13.40
N PHE A 95 -0.76 14.27 -14.30
CA PHE A 95 0.45 13.48 -14.06
C PHE A 95 1.70 14.38 -14.07
N PRO A 96 2.77 14.01 -13.33
CA PRO A 96 4.01 14.77 -13.31
C PRO A 96 4.67 14.88 -14.69
N PRO A 97 5.50 15.92 -14.93
CA PRO A 97 6.28 16.04 -16.16
C PRO A 97 7.28 14.88 -16.31
N LYS A 98 7.74 14.64 -17.55
CA LYS A 98 8.61 13.52 -17.92
C LYS A 98 9.87 13.37 -17.05
N GLY A 99 10.47 14.48 -16.62
CA GLY A 99 11.64 14.44 -15.72
C GLY A 99 11.34 13.80 -14.36
N ILE A 100 10.19 14.15 -13.76
CA ILE A 100 9.74 13.57 -12.49
C ILE A 100 9.32 12.10 -12.70
N MET A 101 8.70 11.79 -13.84
CA MET A 101 8.41 10.40 -14.19
C MET A 101 9.70 9.57 -14.34
N GLY A 102 10.75 10.14 -14.93
CA GLY A 102 12.07 9.49 -15.05
C GLY A 102 12.68 9.15 -13.69
N VAL A 103 12.65 10.08 -12.73
CA VAL A 103 13.08 9.82 -11.35
C VAL A 103 12.20 8.76 -10.68
N SER A 104 10.88 8.80 -10.90
CA SER A 104 9.95 7.80 -10.35
C SER A 104 10.24 6.40 -10.90
N ILE A 105 10.54 6.27 -12.19
CA ILE A 105 10.96 5.01 -12.81
C ILE A 105 12.28 4.51 -12.21
N LEU A 106 13.24 5.40 -11.98
CA LEU A 106 14.50 5.05 -11.32
C LEU A 106 14.26 4.48 -9.90
N LEU A 107 13.37 5.10 -9.11
CA LEU A 107 13.00 4.59 -7.79
C LEU A 107 12.35 3.20 -7.86
N ILE A 108 11.47 2.96 -8.84
CA ILE A 108 10.89 1.63 -9.09
C ILE A 108 12.00 0.61 -9.41
N ILE A 109 12.96 0.97 -10.26
CA ILE A 109 14.07 0.08 -10.64
C ILE A 109 14.91 -0.26 -9.41
N ILE A 110 15.28 0.74 -8.61
CA ILE A 110 16.05 0.54 -7.37
C ILE A 110 15.29 -0.39 -6.41
N TYR A 111 13.99 -0.17 -6.24
CA TYR A 111 13.11 -1.04 -5.44
C TYR A 111 13.07 -2.47 -5.98
N ALA A 112 12.93 -2.66 -7.29
CA ALA A 112 12.88 -3.98 -7.92
C ALA A 112 14.21 -4.72 -7.80
N VAL A 113 15.33 -4.03 -8.00
CA VAL A 113 16.68 -4.62 -7.88
C VAL A 113 16.97 -5.03 -6.44
N ASP A 114 16.70 -4.15 -5.46
CA ASP A 114 16.82 -4.52 -4.04
C ASP A 114 15.83 -5.64 -3.67
N GLY A 115 14.63 -5.57 -4.24
CA GLY A 115 13.60 -6.61 -4.30
C GLY A 115 14.17 -8.00 -4.54
N LEU A 116 14.69 -8.14 -5.75
CA LEU A 116 15.27 -9.35 -6.30
C LEU A 116 16.53 -9.76 -5.53
N ASN A 117 17.46 -8.85 -5.26
CA ASN A 117 18.69 -9.17 -4.50
C ASN A 117 18.36 -9.76 -3.12
N SER A 118 17.40 -9.15 -2.40
CA SER A 118 16.94 -9.68 -1.11
C SER A 118 16.22 -11.03 -1.25
N TYR A 119 15.49 -11.28 -2.33
CA TYR A 119 14.80 -12.55 -2.55
C TYR A 119 15.79 -13.68 -2.87
N LEU A 120 16.73 -13.43 -3.77
CA LEU A 120 17.77 -14.40 -4.17
C LEU A 120 18.72 -14.75 -3.01
N SER A 121 18.81 -13.89 -2.01
CA SER A 121 19.60 -14.12 -0.79
C SER A 121 18.84 -14.89 0.31
N LEU A 122 17.67 -15.47 0.01
CA LEU A 122 16.96 -16.35 0.94
C LEU A 122 17.70 -17.71 1.06
N PRO A 123 17.78 -18.31 2.27
CA PRO A 123 18.47 -19.60 2.46
C PRO A 123 17.97 -20.72 1.54
N GLN A 124 16.66 -20.75 1.28
CA GLN A 124 16.04 -21.73 0.39
C GLN A 124 16.54 -21.55 -1.05
N PHE A 125 16.67 -20.30 -1.50
CA PHE A 125 17.14 -20.00 -2.85
C PHE A 125 18.62 -20.31 -3.01
N ILE A 126 19.45 -19.94 -2.02
CA ILE A 126 20.88 -20.27 -1.98
C ILE A 126 21.07 -21.79 -2.02
N LYS A 127 20.23 -22.56 -1.33
CA LYS A 127 20.26 -24.04 -1.37
C LYS A 127 20.07 -24.61 -2.78
N TYR A 128 19.18 -24.01 -3.59
CA TYR A 128 18.94 -24.46 -4.97
C TYR A 128 19.94 -23.88 -5.97
N PHE A 129 20.51 -22.70 -5.70
CA PHE A 129 21.44 -21.98 -6.59
C PHE A 129 22.69 -21.50 -5.83
N PRO A 130 23.58 -22.42 -5.41
CA PRO A 130 24.68 -22.11 -4.47
C PRO A 130 25.76 -21.16 -5.02
N ASN A 131 25.91 -21.08 -6.34
CA ASN A 131 26.92 -20.25 -7.00
C ASN A 131 26.36 -18.93 -7.57
N MET A 132 25.14 -18.55 -7.18
CA MET A 132 24.54 -17.32 -7.71
C MET A 132 25.23 -16.09 -7.09
N PRO A 133 25.76 -15.15 -7.89
CA PRO A 133 26.39 -13.95 -7.36
C PRO A 133 25.34 -13.06 -6.67
N HIS A 134 25.60 -12.72 -5.39
CA HIS A 134 24.85 -11.69 -4.67
C HIS A 134 25.46 -10.32 -4.98
N LEU A 135 24.63 -9.34 -5.36
CA LEU A 135 25.12 -7.99 -5.68
C LEU A 135 25.71 -7.29 -4.45
N TYR A 136 25.07 -7.47 -3.29
CA TYR A 136 25.49 -6.95 -1.99
C TYR A 136 24.76 -7.68 -0.85
N PRO A 137 25.30 -7.65 0.39
CA PRO A 137 24.64 -8.19 1.57
C PRO A 137 23.28 -7.50 1.84
N PRO A 138 22.18 -8.24 2.02
CA PRO A 138 20.87 -7.63 2.24
C PRO A 138 20.75 -6.92 3.59
N LEU A 139 20.37 -5.63 3.60
CA LEU A 139 20.28 -4.80 4.80
C LEU A 139 18.88 -4.22 4.99
N ASN A 140 18.38 -4.19 6.24
CA ASN A 140 17.06 -3.60 6.55
C ASN A 140 17.01 -2.09 6.29
N VAL A 141 18.13 -1.40 6.44
CA VAL A 141 18.27 0.04 6.11
C VAL A 141 17.97 0.26 4.64
N LEU A 142 18.60 -0.51 3.75
CA LEU A 142 18.40 -0.37 2.31
C LEU A 142 16.96 -0.72 1.92
N ARG A 143 16.41 -1.81 2.49
CA ARG A 143 15.01 -2.21 2.30
C ARG A 143 14.03 -1.10 2.65
N LEU A 144 14.27 -0.42 3.77
CA LEU A 144 13.46 0.70 4.23
C LEU A 144 13.47 1.83 3.19
N PHE A 145 14.65 2.33 2.81
CA PHE A 145 14.79 3.42 1.85
C PHE A 145 14.24 3.09 0.46
N THR A 146 14.53 1.90 -0.08
CA THR A 146 13.99 1.48 -1.38
C THR A 146 12.46 1.34 -1.33
N GLY A 147 11.94 0.78 -0.23
CA GLY A 147 10.52 0.76 0.09
C GLY A 147 9.92 2.15 0.06
N THR A 148 10.47 3.09 0.82
CA THR A 148 10.00 4.49 0.89
C THR A 148 10.00 5.15 -0.48
N GLY A 149 11.03 4.94 -1.30
CA GLY A 149 11.07 5.37 -2.69
C GLY A 149 9.87 4.87 -3.50
N MET A 150 9.58 3.56 -3.44
CA MET A 150 8.40 2.99 -4.10
C MET A 150 7.09 3.56 -3.54
N GLY A 151 7.01 3.76 -2.23
CA GLY A 151 5.87 4.41 -1.57
C GLY A 151 5.57 5.80 -2.11
N LEU A 152 6.59 6.64 -2.23
CA LEU A 152 6.48 7.97 -2.83
C LEU A 152 5.95 7.90 -4.26
N VAL A 153 6.45 6.96 -5.06
CA VAL A 153 5.96 6.74 -6.43
C VAL A 153 4.48 6.34 -6.45
N ILE A 154 4.05 5.46 -5.55
CA ILE A 154 2.64 5.10 -5.40
C ILE A 154 1.81 6.36 -5.13
N ALA A 155 2.22 7.24 -4.21
CA ALA A 155 1.50 8.48 -3.93
C ALA A 155 1.44 9.42 -5.16
N ILE A 156 2.56 9.58 -5.86
CA ILE A 156 2.69 10.43 -7.06
C ILE A 156 1.73 9.99 -8.17
N VAL A 157 1.47 8.69 -8.31
CA VAL A 157 0.56 8.13 -9.32
C VAL A 157 -0.88 8.08 -8.82
N LEU A 158 -1.09 7.60 -7.60
CA LEU A 158 -2.42 7.34 -7.06
C LEU A 158 -3.18 8.62 -6.75
N TYR A 159 -2.50 9.67 -6.29
CA TYR A 159 -3.14 10.96 -5.99
C TYR A 159 -3.82 11.59 -7.21
N PRO A 160 -3.12 11.84 -8.34
CA PRO A 160 -3.76 12.40 -9.53
C PRO A 160 -4.79 11.45 -10.14
N ALA A 161 -4.55 10.13 -10.10
CA ALA A 161 -5.52 9.13 -10.58
C ALA A 161 -6.83 9.15 -9.79
N PHE A 162 -6.76 9.35 -8.48
CA PHE A 162 -7.94 9.48 -7.63
C PHE A 162 -8.72 10.76 -7.98
N TRP A 163 -8.05 11.92 -7.99
CA TRP A 163 -8.71 13.19 -8.27
C TRP A 163 -9.23 13.32 -9.70
N SER A 164 -8.56 12.72 -10.68
CA SER A 164 -9.00 12.67 -12.08
C SER A 164 -10.22 11.78 -12.30
N SER A 165 -10.50 10.84 -11.40
CA SER A 165 -11.66 9.95 -11.51
C SER A 165 -12.91 10.53 -10.82
N VAL A 166 -12.70 11.48 -9.93
CA VAL A 166 -13.73 11.99 -9.01
C VAL A 166 -14.34 13.30 -9.52
N LEU A 167 -13.51 14.31 -9.81
CA LEU A 167 -13.98 15.67 -10.04
C LEU A 167 -14.59 15.83 -11.43
N THR A 168 -15.70 16.55 -11.54
CA THR A 168 -16.32 16.83 -12.85
C THR A 168 -15.45 17.66 -13.79
N ASN A 169 -14.75 18.67 -13.25
CA ASN A 169 -13.80 19.50 -13.99
C ASN A 169 -12.47 19.48 -13.25
N PRO A 170 -11.66 18.43 -13.43
CA PRO A 170 -10.42 18.29 -12.68
C PRO A 170 -9.36 19.28 -13.19
N ASP A 171 -8.60 19.88 -12.27
CA ASP A 171 -7.46 20.73 -12.62
C ASP A 171 -6.33 19.85 -13.16
N ILE A 172 -6.16 19.85 -14.49
CA ILE A 172 -5.20 19.00 -15.21
C ILE A 172 -3.73 19.40 -15.00
N ARG A 173 -3.45 20.45 -14.23
CA ARG A 173 -2.07 20.78 -13.87
C ARG A 173 -1.45 19.65 -13.04
N PRO A 174 -0.13 19.43 -13.11
CA PRO A 174 0.52 18.43 -12.25
C PRO A 174 0.46 18.80 -10.77
N ALA A 175 0.26 17.81 -9.91
CA ALA A 175 0.37 17.99 -8.45
C ALA A 175 1.82 18.26 -8.02
N ILE A 176 2.79 17.60 -8.66
CA ILE A 176 4.22 17.91 -8.55
C ILE A 176 4.66 18.51 -9.89
N GLN A 177 5.06 19.77 -9.88
CA GLN A 177 5.36 20.54 -11.09
C GLN A 177 6.85 20.56 -11.44
N ASP A 178 7.70 20.40 -10.43
CA ASP A 178 9.13 20.67 -10.55
C ASP A 178 9.97 19.75 -9.65
N LEU A 179 11.26 19.66 -9.96
CA LEU A 179 12.20 18.78 -9.25
C LEU A 179 12.44 19.23 -7.80
N ARG A 180 12.32 20.52 -7.48
CA ARG A 180 12.50 21.00 -6.09
C ARG A 180 11.38 20.47 -5.21
N THR A 181 10.13 20.49 -5.69
CA THR A 181 8.99 19.89 -4.97
C THR A 181 9.19 18.38 -4.78
N LEU A 182 9.70 17.67 -5.79
CA LEU A 182 10.05 16.24 -5.66
C LEU A 182 11.16 16.01 -4.64
N LEU A 183 12.22 16.83 -4.64
CA LEU A 183 13.33 16.72 -3.69
C LEU A 183 12.87 16.99 -2.25
N VAL A 184 11.98 17.96 -2.03
CA VAL A 184 11.35 18.18 -0.71
C VAL A 184 10.59 16.93 -0.27
N LEU A 185 9.81 16.33 -1.18
CA LEU A 185 9.05 15.12 -0.88
C LEU A 185 9.97 13.93 -0.54
N ILE A 186 11.04 13.72 -1.31
CA ILE A 186 12.05 12.69 -1.05
C ILE A 186 12.74 12.95 0.29
N SER A 187 13.08 14.20 0.60
CA SER A 187 13.71 14.59 1.87
C SER A 187 12.81 14.31 3.07
N LEU A 188 11.49 14.52 2.93
CA LEU A 188 10.52 14.14 3.96
C LEU A 188 10.46 12.62 4.15
N GLY A 189 10.49 11.84 3.06
CA GLY A 189 10.58 10.38 3.14
C GLY A 189 11.84 9.91 3.88
N ILE A 190 13.00 10.48 3.53
CA ILE A 190 14.28 10.20 4.20
C ILE A 190 14.21 10.57 5.68
N LEU A 191 13.62 11.71 6.04
CA LEU A 191 13.45 12.11 7.43
C LEU A 191 12.61 11.09 8.21
N VAL A 192 11.51 10.60 7.63
CA VAL A 192 10.69 9.54 8.23
C VAL A 192 11.51 8.26 8.39
N ASP A 193 12.29 7.87 7.39
CA ASP A 193 13.16 6.69 7.49
C ASP A 193 14.21 6.85 8.60
N MET A 194 14.84 8.02 8.72
CA MET A 194 15.80 8.30 9.79
C MET A 194 15.16 8.20 11.18
N LEU A 195 13.89 8.62 11.33
CA LEU A 195 13.14 8.43 12.57
C LEU A 195 12.92 6.93 12.85
N VAL A 196 12.52 6.14 11.87
CA VAL A 196 12.37 4.67 12.02
C VAL A 196 13.69 4.01 12.42
N LEU A 197 14.80 4.44 11.81
CA LEU A 197 16.14 3.91 12.08
C LEU A 197 16.67 4.22 13.48
N THR A 198 16.07 5.16 14.21
CA THR A 198 16.41 5.36 15.63
C THR A 198 16.12 4.12 16.48
N GLY A 199 15.21 3.24 16.02
CA GLY A 199 14.80 2.05 16.75
C GLY A 199 14.03 2.35 18.04
N ALA A 200 13.71 3.62 18.31
CA ALA A 200 13.06 4.01 19.54
C ALA A 200 11.59 3.54 19.56
N GLU A 201 11.18 2.89 20.65
CA GLU A 201 9.85 2.29 20.76
C GLU A 201 8.72 3.31 20.53
N TYR A 202 8.86 4.52 21.07
CA TYR A 202 7.88 5.60 20.90
C TYR A 202 7.74 6.08 19.44
N VAL A 203 8.72 5.81 18.57
CA VAL A 203 8.63 6.04 17.12
C VAL A 203 8.03 4.82 16.43
N LEU A 204 8.49 3.63 16.79
CA LEU A 204 8.09 2.38 16.14
C LEU A 204 6.61 2.02 16.39
N TYR A 205 6.04 2.38 17.54
CA TYR A 205 4.60 2.21 17.81
C TYR A 205 3.72 2.98 16.82
N PRO A 206 3.84 4.31 16.66
CA PRO A 206 3.12 5.06 15.62
C PRO A 206 3.39 4.52 14.22
N VAL A 207 4.65 4.19 13.90
CA VAL A 207 5.04 3.64 12.60
C VAL A 207 4.27 2.36 12.28
N ALA A 208 4.09 1.46 13.25
CA ALA A 208 3.32 0.23 13.08
C ALA A 208 1.89 0.52 12.58
N PHE A 209 1.23 1.52 13.16
CA PHE A 209 -0.14 1.89 12.81
C PHE A 209 -0.22 2.71 11.53
N ILE A 210 0.70 3.64 11.30
CA ILE A 210 0.71 4.46 10.08
C ILE A 210 0.99 3.57 8.87
N ALA A 211 1.96 2.65 8.95
CA ALA A 211 2.29 1.77 7.85
C ALA A 211 1.15 0.78 7.55
N THR A 212 0.54 0.16 8.56
CA THR A 212 -0.61 -0.75 8.35
C THR A 212 -1.88 -0.01 7.91
N GLY A 213 -2.16 1.17 8.48
CA GLY A 213 -3.19 2.07 7.98
C GLY A 213 -2.93 2.51 6.54
N GLY A 214 -1.66 2.67 6.16
CA GLY A 214 -1.22 2.96 4.80
C GLY A 214 -1.59 1.86 3.80
N VAL A 215 -1.53 0.59 4.20
CA VAL A 215 -2.04 -0.54 3.39
C VAL A 215 -3.50 -0.30 3.02
N GLN A 216 -4.31 -0.02 4.06
CA GLN A 216 -5.74 0.15 3.88
C GLN A 216 -6.09 1.42 3.12
N LEU A 217 -5.34 2.50 3.32
CA LEU A 217 -5.50 3.75 2.59
C LEU A 217 -5.23 3.55 1.10
N ILE A 218 -4.10 2.95 0.73
CA ILE A 218 -3.72 2.75 -0.67
C ILE A 218 -4.69 1.81 -1.38
N LEU A 219 -4.99 0.66 -0.79
CA LEU A 219 -5.94 -0.30 -1.36
C LEU A 219 -7.33 0.33 -1.44
N GLY A 220 -7.80 0.99 -0.38
CA GLY A 220 -9.09 1.67 -0.36
C GLY A 220 -9.21 2.74 -1.45
N MET A 221 -8.17 3.56 -1.65
CA MET A 221 -8.13 4.55 -2.75
C MET A 221 -8.14 3.89 -4.12
N ALA A 222 -7.31 2.87 -4.35
CA ALA A 222 -7.25 2.15 -5.61
C ALA A 222 -8.59 1.47 -5.94
N TYR A 223 -9.19 0.81 -4.96
CA TYR A 223 -10.51 0.21 -5.10
C TYR A 223 -11.63 1.22 -5.25
N THR A 224 -11.51 2.41 -4.65
CA THR A 224 -12.46 3.50 -4.88
C THR A 224 -12.43 3.94 -6.35
N VAL A 225 -11.25 4.13 -6.92
CA VAL A 225 -11.09 4.46 -8.35
C VAL A 225 -11.69 3.36 -9.22
N LEU A 226 -11.35 2.09 -8.95
CA LEU A 226 -11.93 0.95 -9.66
C LEU A 226 -13.46 0.92 -9.55
N TRP A 227 -14.00 1.17 -8.35
CA TRP A 227 -15.43 1.15 -8.09
C TRP A 227 -16.18 2.26 -8.84
N ILE A 228 -15.62 3.47 -8.88
CA ILE A 228 -16.14 4.59 -9.66
C ILE A 228 -16.19 4.23 -11.16
N ARG A 229 -15.13 3.60 -11.68
CA ARG A 229 -15.05 3.12 -13.08
C ARG A 229 -16.09 2.07 -13.39
N LEU A 230 -16.20 1.04 -12.54
CA LEU A 230 -17.18 -0.03 -12.73
C LEU A 230 -18.62 0.51 -12.75
N LEU A 231 -18.92 1.49 -11.90
CA LEU A 231 -20.22 2.16 -11.86
C LEU A 231 -20.39 3.26 -12.91
N HIS A 232 -19.37 3.52 -13.73
CA HIS A 232 -19.36 4.58 -14.75
C HIS A 232 -19.75 5.95 -14.17
N LYS A 233 -19.31 6.22 -12.93
CA LYS A 233 -19.54 7.48 -12.21
C LYS A 233 -18.34 8.42 -12.26
N GLU A 234 -17.45 8.22 -13.23
CA GLU A 234 -16.27 9.07 -13.42
C GLU A 234 -16.70 10.52 -13.70
N ASN A 235 -16.01 11.48 -13.09
CA ASN A 235 -16.21 12.92 -13.33
C ASN A 235 -17.64 13.42 -13.07
N GLN A 236 -18.39 12.79 -12.16
CA GLN A 236 -19.77 13.18 -11.85
C GLN A 236 -19.91 13.91 -10.50
N PHE A 237 -18.85 13.99 -9.70
CA PHE A 237 -18.93 14.51 -8.34
C PHE A 237 -18.57 16.00 -8.28
N THR A 238 -19.54 16.82 -7.85
CA THR A 238 -19.36 18.27 -7.64
C THR A 238 -19.11 18.62 -6.18
N ARG A 239 -19.57 17.78 -5.24
CA ARG A 239 -19.35 17.94 -3.80
C ARG A 239 -18.60 16.73 -3.23
N LEU A 240 -17.67 16.98 -2.29
CA LEU A 240 -16.90 15.90 -1.67
C LEU A 240 -17.75 14.88 -0.91
N SER A 241 -18.87 15.32 -0.33
CA SER A 241 -19.80 14.44 0.38
C SER A 241 -20.40 13.34 -0.51
N GLN A 242 -20.51 13.58 -1.82
CA GLN A 242 -21.04 12.61 -2.76
C GLN A 242 -20.08 11.45 -3.03
N ILE A 243 -18.79 11.62 -2.69
CA ILE A 243 -17.73 10.61 -2.90
C ILE A 243 -17.74 9.60 -1.75
N ILE A 244 -18.23 9.98 -0.56
CA ILE A 244 -18.28 9.12 0.64
C ILE A 244 -18.77 7.69 0.35
N PRO A 245 -19.92 7.46 -0.33
CA PRO A 245 -20.37 6.10 -0.65
C PRO A 245 -19.39 5.32 -1.54
N MET A 246 -18.63 6.01 -2.41
CA MET A 246 -17.61 5.39 -3.25
C MET A 246 -16.37 5.00 -2.43
N VAL A 247 -15.94 5.87 -1.52
CA VAL A 247 -14.82 5.61 -0.60
C VAL A 247 -15.15 4.47 0.34
N ILE A 248 -16.35 4.44 0.91
CA ILE A 248 -16.82 3.32 1.74
C ILE A 248 -16.86 2.03 0.91
N GLY A 249 -17.32 2.08 -0.34
CA GLY A 249 -17.30 0.93 -1.25
C GLY A 249 -15.88 0.41 -1.49
N GLY A 250 -14.95 1.31 -1.80
CA GLY A 250 -13.53 0.97 -1.99
C GLY A 250 -12.91 0.36 -0.72
N PHE A 251 -13.18 0.95 0.44
CA PHE A 251 -12.78 0.42 1.74
C PHE A 251 -13.31 -1.00 1.96
N MET A 252 -14.61 -1.23 1.74
CA MET A 252 -15.23 -2.55 1.92
C MET A 252 -14.64 -3.60 0.98
N ILE A 253 -14.42 -3.25 -0.30
CA ILE A 253 -13.81 -4.17 -1.27
C ILE A 253 -12.37 -4.50 -0.86
N SER A 254 -11.59 -3.51 -0.40
CA SER A 254 -10.24 -3.77 0.09
C SER A 254 -10.21 -4.64 1.36
N MET A 255 -11.17 -4.48 2.27
CA MET A 255 -11.34 -5.36 3.44
C MET A 255 -11.63 -6.80 3.02
N VAL A 256 -12.51 -7.00 2.03
CA VAL A 256 -12.79 -8.32 1.48
C VAL A 256 -11.53 -8.94 0.86
N GLN A 257 -10.74 -8.16 0.13
CA GLN A 257 -9.46 -8.63 -0.41
C GLN A 257 -8.47 -9.04 0.69
N LEU A 258 -8.30 -8.21 1.72
CA LEU A 258 -7.38 -8.51 2.83
C LEU A 258 -7.82 -9.78 3.57
N ALA A 259 -9.11 -9.89 3.91
CA ALA A 259 -9.66 -11.07 4.56
C ALA A 259 -9.50 -12.34 3.72
N LEU A 260 -9.64 -12.23 2.39
CA LEU A 260 -9.42 -13.35 1.48
C LEU A 260 -7.94 -13.79 1.48
N PHE A 261 -7.01 -12.85 1.41
CA PHE A 261 -5.57 -13.19 1.46
C PHE A 261 -5.16 -13.76 2.80
N ASP A 262 -5.68 -13.22 3.91
CA ASP A 262 -5.48 -13.78 5.24
C ASP A 262 -5.97 -15.23 5.31
N LEU A 263 -7.20 -15.49 4.85
CA LEU A 263 -7.76 -16.84 4.84
C LEU A 263 -6.92 -17.81 4.01
N ILE A 264 -6.56 -17.43 2.77
CA ILE A 264 -5.75 -18.27 1.88
C ILE A 264 -4.41 -18.59 2.54
N ARG A 265 -3.73 -17.58 3.10
CA ARG A 265 -2.43 -17.77 3.73
C ARG A 265 -2.53 -18.59 5.02
N PHE A 266 -3.58 -18.38 5.82
CA PHE A 266 -3.79 -19.14 7.04
C PHE A 266 -4.06 -20.61 6.74
N ILE A 267 -4.83 -20.91 5.68
CA ILE A 267 -5.03 -22.29 5.20
C ILE A 267 -3.69 -22.94 4.77
N ILE A 268 -2.80 -22.19 4.13
CA ILE A 268 -1.52 -22.71 3.62
C ILE A 268 -0.49 -22.89 4.75
N THR A 269 -0.41 -21.95 5.69
CA THR A 269 0.67 -21.89 6.69
C THR A 269 0.26 -22.43 8.06
N GLY A 270 -1.03 -22.42 8.39
CA GLY A 270 -1.55 -22.80 9.71
C GLY A 270 -1.20 -21.83 10.85
N THR A 271 -0.61 -20.67 10.56
CA THR A 271 -0.16 -19.69 11.57
C THR A 271 -0.34 -18.23 11.10
N TRP A 272 -0.43 -17.31 12.06
CA TRP A 272 -0.44 -15.85 11.85
C TRP A 272 0.97 -15.20 11.90
N ASP A 273 2.01 -15.99 12.20
CA ASP A 273 3.39 -15.51 12.40
C ASP A 273 4.12 -15.16 11.08
N GLY A 274 3.45 -15.32 9.94
CA GLY A 274 4.00 -15.06 8.62
C GLY A 274 4.67 -16.29 7.99
N LEU A 275 5.56 -16.05 7.03
CA LEU A 275 6.26 -17.14 6.34
C LEU A 275 7.53 -17.53 7.11
N ILE A 276 7.62 -18.79 7.54
CA ILE A 276 8.82 -19.39 8.13
C ILE A 276 9.82 -19.68 6.99
N LEU A 277 10.43 -18.63 6.46
CA LEU A 277 11.43 -18.69 5.38
C LEU A 277 12.82 -18.24 5.86
N GLY A 278 13.08 -18.24 7.16
CA GLY A 278 14.37 -17.86 7.77
C GLY A 278 14.88 -18.98 8.66
#